data_AF-A0A527GRB1-F1
#
_entry.id   AF-A0A527GRB1-F1
#
_cell.length_a   1.000
_cell.length_b   1.000
_cell.length_c   1.000
_cell.angle_alpha   90.00
_cell.angle_beta   90.00
_cell.angle_gamma   90.00
#
_symmetry.space_group_name_H-M   'P 1'
#
loop_
_entity.id
_entity.type
_entity.pdbx_description
1 polymer ?
#
loop_
_entity_poly.entity_id
_entity_poly.type
_entity_poly.pdbx_seq_one_letter_code
_entity_poly.pdbx_strand_id
1 'polypeptide(L)'
;MLTKSPAPQNPVDRLTEPVLTWGEGTYARLAAPIGAAAFALYILFTAFTAWVMPDANWDMLPYLAISEESTYPDAQALHDYAYSTVKSGVSAGDYKALTDDGGGFRSHMAQNAADFHSLLGMYRIKFLYAEILSTMSAVMSPVEAMRLVSVFSVLLFGAIALMWLRSEGALALAPVVGAVLIMADFGDAARASTPDLLTSALLLGGLYAYVRGREVATA
;
A
#
# COMPACT_ATOMS: atom_id res chain seq x y z
N MET A 1 32.64 -56.98 -16.08
CA MET A 1 31.33 -56.86 -15.41
C MET A 1 31.58 -56.63 -13.93
N LEU A 2 31.51 -55.37 -13.47
CA LEU A 2 31.68 -55.01 -12.06
C LEU A 2 30.32 -54.55 -11.53
N THR A 3 29.52 -55.49 -11.05
CA THR A 3 28.31 -55.19 -10.28
C THR A 3 28.74 -54.67 -8.91
N LYS A 4 28.58 -53.37 -8.70
CA LYS A 4 28.71 -52.74 -7.38
C LYS A 4 27.58 -53.29 -6.51
N SER A 5 27.90 -54.07 -5.47
CA SER A 5 26.92 -54.51 -4.48
C SER A 5 26.23 -53.28 -3.86
N PRO A 6 24.91 -53.33 -3.57
CA PRO A 6 24.26 -52.26 -2.84
C PRO A 6 24.87 -52.22 -1.43
N ALA A 7 25.27 -51.03 -0.98
CA ALA A 7 25.70 -50.84 0.40
C ALA A 7 24.55 -51.24 1.34
N PRO A 8 24.85 -51.86 2.51
CA PRO A 8 23.81 -52.19 3.48
C PRO A 8 23.18 -50.88 4.00
N GLN A 9 21.94 -50.63 3.61
CA GLN A 9 21.14 -49.52 4.13
C GLN A 9 20.93 -49.74 5.62
N ASN A 10 21.44 -48.82 6.45
CA ASN A 10 21.25 -48.84 7.88
C ASN A 10 19.73 -48.79 8.17
N PRO A 11 19.17 -49.52 9.16
CA PRO A 11 17.75 -49.42 9.51
C PRO A 11 17.27 -47.98 9.77
N VAL A 12 18.18 -47.10 10.20
CA VAL A 12 17.93 -45.66 10.30
C VAL A 12 17.69 -45.03 8.93
N ASP A 13 18.50 -45.35 7.91
CA ASP A 13 18.36 -44.83 6.54
C ASP A 13 17.02 -45.22 5.91
N ARG A 14 16.56 -46.46 6.16
CA ARG A 14 15.25 -46.96 5.70
C ARG A 14 14.06 -46.26 6.33
N LEU A 15 14.22 -45.67 7.51
CA LEU A 15 13.17 -44.93 8.20
C LEU A 15 13.26 -43.43 7.90
N THR A 16 14.45 -42.90 7.67
CA THR A 16 14.64 -41.49 7.32
C THR A 16 14.20 -41.16 5.90
N GLU A 17 14.44 -42.03 4.91
CA GLU A 17 14.02 -41.78 3.52
C GLU A 17 12.50 -41.59 3.38
N PRO A 18 11.64 -42.47 3.92
CA PRO A 18 10.19 -42.32 3.84
C PRO A 18 9.67 -41.12 4.63
N VAL A 19 10.29 -40.82 5.78
CA VAL A 19 9.89 -39.69 6.63
C VAL A 19 10.28 -38.36 5.99
N LEU A 20 11.47 -38.28 5.38
CA LEU A 20 11.93 -37.10 4.65
C LEU A 20 11.11 -36.89 3.39
N THR A 21 10.88 -37.92 2.58
CA THR A 21 10.05 -37.81 1.36
C THR A 21 8.58 -37.50 1.67
N TRP A 22 8.03 -38.03 2.76
CA TRP A 22 6.70 -37.65 3.25
C TRP A 22 6.67 -36.20 3.75
N GLY A 23 7.70 -35.77 4.48
CA GLY A 23 7.87 -34.40 4.96
C GLY A 23 8.02 -33.40 3.82
N GLU A 24 8.86 -33.69 2.82
CA GLU A 24 9.07 -32.91 1.60
C GLU A 24 7.79 -32.84 0.76
N GLY A 25 7.10 -33.98 0.57
CA GLY A 25 5.85 -34.02 -0.18
C GLY A 25 4.71 -33.26 0.50
N THR A 26 4.67 -33.26 1.84
CA THR A 26 3.69 -32.50 2.63
C THR A 26 4.04 -31.02 2.64
N TYR A 27 5.32 -30.67 2.82
CA TYR A 27 5.81 -29.29 2.74
C TYR A 27 5.54 -28.69 1.37
N ALA A 28 5.85 -29.39 0.27
CA ALA A 28 5.59 -28.92 -1.08
C ALA A 28 4.10 -28.62 -1.33
N ARG A 29 3.19 -29.40 -0.73
CA ARG A 29 1.74 -29.18 -0.83
C ARG A 29 1.25 -28.01 0.02
N LEU A 30 1.85 -27.78 1.18
CA LEU A 30 1.41 -26.77 2.14
C LEU A 30 2.16 -25.44 2.02
N ALA A 31 3.33 -25.40 1.40
CA ALA A 31 4.15 -24.19 1.30
C ALA A 31 3.43 -23.06 0.55
N ALA A 32 2.76 -23.37 -0.55
CA ALA A 32 1.98 -22.39 -1.31
C ALA A 32 0.80 -21.79 -0.51
N PRO A 33 -0.11 -22.56 0.09
CA PRO A 33 -1.20 -21.99 0.88
C PRO A 33 -0.71 -21.29 2.15
N ILE A 34 0.34 -21.78 2.82
CA ILE A 34 0.94 -21.11 3.97
C ILE A 34 1.54 -19.77 3.55
N GLY A 35 2.31 -19.73 2.45
CA GLY A 35 2.91 -18.50 1.94
C GLY A 35 1.84 -17.47 1.57
N ALA A 36 0.81 -17.88 0.84
CA ALA A 36 -0.32 -17.02 0.49
C ALA A 36 -1.05 -16.47 1.73
N ALA A 37 -1.32 -17.33 2.72
CA ALA A 37 -2.00 -16.94 3.96
C ALA A 37 -1.16 -15.96 4.78
N ALA A 38 0.15 -16.22 4.94
CA ALA A 38 1.05 -15.34 5.67
C ALA A 38 1.13 -13.94 5.02
N PHE A 39 1.26 -13.88 3.70
CA PHE A 39 1.28 -12.61 2.97
C PHE A 39 -0.08 -11.89 3.02
N ALA A 40 -1.20 -12.61 2.87
CA ALA A 40 -2.53 -12.04 3.00
C ALA A 40 -2.75 -11.44 4.40
N LEU A 41 -2.33 -12.14 5.46
CA LEU A 41 -2.39 -11.63 6.84
C LEU A 41 -1.53 -10.37 7.02
N TYR A 42 -0.33 -10.34 6.44
CA TYR A 42 0.51 -9.14 6.44
C TYR A 42 -0.18 -7.94 5.76
N ILE A 43 -0.77 -8.14 4.58
CA ILE A 43 -1.51 -7.09 3.86
C ILE A 43 -2.73 -6.63 4.65
N LEU A 44 -3.52 -7.55 5.20
CA LEU A 44 -4.69 -7.23 6.02
C LEU A 44 -4.32 -6.47 7.29
N PHE A 45 -3.23 -6.88 7.95
CA PHE A 45 -2.71 -6.18 9.11
C PHE A 45 -2.24 -4.76 8.74
N THR A 46 -1.52 -4.61 7.62
CA THR A 46 -1.08 -3.31 7.12
C THR A 46 -2.28 -2.40 6.81
N ALA A 47 -3.29 -2.91 6.11
CA ALA A 47 -4.54 -2.19 5.82
C ALA A 47 -5.28 -1.79 7.12
N PHE A 48 -5.31 -2.68 8.11
CA PHE A 48 -5.86 -2.37 9.43
C PHE A 48 -5.10 -1.23 10.12
N THR A 49 -3.76 -1.25 10.09
CA THR A 49 -2.95 -0.16 10.67
C THR A 49 -3.13 1.17 9.93
N ALA A 50 -3.30 1.14 8.60
CA ALA A 50 -3.62 2.34 7.81
C ALA A 50 -4.95 2.99 8.23
N TRP A 51 -5.91 2.18 8.70
CA TRP A 51 -7.19 2.67 9.17
C TRP A 51 -7.15 3.16 10.63
N VAL A 52 -6.55 2.36 11.52
CA VAL A 52 -6.60 2.60 12.98
C VAL A 52 -5.49 3.51 13.48
N MET A 53 -4.35 3.52 12.79
CA MET A 53 -3.18 4.33 13.14
C MET A 53 -2.69 5.15 11.93
N PRO A 54 -3.57 5.97 11.30
CA PRO A 54 -3.19 6.76 10.14
C PRO A 54 -2.13 7.80 10.52
N ASP A 55 -1.21 8.07 9.60
CA ASP A 55 -0.18 9.09 9.77
C ASP A 55 -0.66 10.42 9.17
N ALA A 56 -0.88 11.40 10.05
CA ALA A 56 -1.25 12.75 9.65
C ALA A 56 -0.04 13.43 9.02
N ASN A 57 -0.10 13.64 7.72
CA ASN A 57 1.01 14.14 6.92
C ASN A 57 0.62 15.44 6.19
N TRP A 58 1.64 16.20 5.80
CA TRP A 58 1.46 17.53 5.20
C TRP A 58 0.59 17.51 3.94
N ASP A 59 0.72 16.47 3.14
CA ASP A 59 0.04 16.33 1.84
C ASP A 59 -1.49 16.28 1.96
N MET A 60 -2.03 16.00 3.14
CA MET A 60 -3.47 16.09 3.40
C MET A 60 -4.03 17.47 3.07
N LEU A 61 -3.33 18.55 3.44
CA LEU A 61 -3.80 19.91 3.23
C LEU A 61 -3.98 20.24 1.73
N PRO A 62 -2.96 20.12 0.88
CA PRO A 62 -3.10 20.44 -0.53
C PRO A 62 -3.98 19.44 -1.30
N TYR A 63 -3.99 18.14 -0.98
CA TYR A 63 -4.88 17.19 -1.67
C TYR A 63 -6.35 17.44 -1.35
N LEU A 64 -6.69 17.82 -0.12
CA LEU A 64 -8.04 18.22 0.25
C LEU A 64 -8.43 19.55 -0.40
N ALA A 65 -7.51 20.51 -0.48
CA ALA A 65 -7.77 21.75 -1.20
C ALA A 65 -8.11 21.48 -2.67
N ILE A 66 -7.27 20.72 -3.40
CA ILE A 66 -7.52 20.48 -4.83
C ILE A 66 -8.75 19.60 -5.11
N SER A 67 -9.19 18.78 -4.15
CA SER A 67 -10.43 17.98 -4.33
C SER A 67 -11.71 18.83 -4.29
N GLU A 68 -11.64 20.08 -3.83
CA GLU A 68 -12.80 20.97 -3.69
C GLU A 68 -12.63 22.31 -4.42
N GLU A 69 -11.71 22.39 -5.39
CA GLU A 69 -11.49 23.60 -6.21
C GLU A 69 -12.72 24.01 -7.04
N SER A 70 -13.58 23.05 -7.40
CA SER A 70 -14.84 23.33 -8.09
C SER A 70 -15.89 23.98 -7.17
N THR A 71 -15.80 23.69 -5.85
CA THR A 71 -16.71 24.20 -4.82
C THR A 71 -16.24 25.55 -4.28
N TYR A 72 -14.94 25.71 -4.05
CA TYR A 72 -14.32 26.92 -3.50
C TYR A 72 -13.35 27.53 -4.51
N PRO A 73 -13.76 28.57 -5.28
CA PRO A 73 -12.91 29.16 -6.31
C PRO A 73 -11.90 30.19 -5.78
N ASP A 74 -12.04 30.64 -4.53
CA ASP A 74 -11.18 31.64 -3.91
C ASP A 74 -10.07 30.98 -3.09
N ALA A 75 -8.86 31.55 -3.15
CA ALA A 75 -7.69 31.01 -2.48
C ALA A 75 -7.84 30.99 -0.95
N GLN A 76 -8.49 32.01 -0.36
CA GLN A 76 -8.76 32.03 1.08
C GLN A 76 -9.81 30.99 1.45
N ALA A 77 -10.88 30.86 0.66
CA ALA A 77 -11.91 29.86 0.91
C ALA A 77 -11.36 28.41 0.85
N LEU A 78 -10.48 28.11 -0.11
CA LEU A 78 -9.81 26.81 -0.20
C LEU A 78 -8.87 26.54 0.97
N HIS A 79 -8.12 27.56 1.37
CA HIS A 79 -7.24 27.48 2.53
C HIS A 79 -8.05 27.20 3.81
N ASP A 80 -9.07 28.01 4.07
CA ASP A 80 -9.94 27.84 5.23
C ASP A 80 -10.59 26.45 5.25
N TYR A 81 -11.08 25.98 4.10
CA TYR A 81 -11.65 24.63 3.94
C TYR A 81 -10.62 23.55 4.29
N ALA A 82 -9.44 23.56 3.66
CA ALA A 82 -8.44 22.52 3.84
C ALA A 82 -7.94 22.46 5.29
N TYR A 83 -7.59 23.61 5.87
CA TYR A 83 -7.07 23.67 7.23
C TYR A 83 -8.15 23.33 8.27
N SER A 84 -9.38 23.80 8.11
CA SER A 84 -10.47 23.45 9.04
C SER A 84 -10.89 21.97 8.94
N THR A 85 -10.85 21.40 7.74
CA THR A 85 -11.14 19.99 7.50
C THR A 85 -10.08 19.09 8.15
N VAL A 86 -8.79 19.38 7.93
CA VAL A 86 -7.72 18.62 8.60
C VAL A 86 -7.81 18.81 10.11
N LYS A 87 -8.01 20.03 10.60
CA LYS A 87 -8.13 20.32 12.04
C LYS A 87 -9.24 19.54 12.73
N SER A 88 -10.36 19.31 12.04
CA SER A 88 -11.49 18.55 12.59
C SER A 88 -11.30 17.02 12.47
N GLY A 89 -10.51 16.55 11.50
CA GLY A 89 -10.31 15.13 11.24
C GLY A 89 -9.10 14.46 11.90
N VAL A 90 -8.17 15.24 12.48
CA VAL A 90 -6.95 14.72 13.13
C VAL A 90 -6.83 15.17 14.59
N SER A 91 -5.89 14.59 15.34
CA SER A 91 -5.68 14.99 16.74
C SER A 91 -5.09 16.41 16.82
N ALA A 92 -5.28 17.08 17.96
CA ALA A 92 -4.70 18.42 18.15
C ALA A 92 -3.16 18.43 18.07
N GLY A 93 -2.52 17.34 18.50
CA GLY A 93 -1.06 17.17 18.40
C GLY A 93 -0.61 17.04 16.94
N ASP A 94 -1.31 16.23 16.16
CA ASP A 94 -1.03 16.04 14.74
C ASP A 94 -1.26 17.33 13.96
N TYR A 95 -2.39 18.00 14.19
CA TYR A 95 -2.68 19.28 13.54
C TYR A 95 -1.62 20.33 13.84
N LYS A 96 -1.15 20.37 15.10
CA LYS A 96 -0.03 21.25 15.47
C LYS A 96 1.24 20.88 14.72
N ALA A 97 1.62 19.60 14.66
CA ALA A 97 2.80 19.17 13.90
C ALA A 97 2.71 19.49 12.41
N LEU A 98 1.49 19.51 11.85
CA LEU A 98 1.23 19.88 10.46
C LEU A 98 1.28 21.38 10.20
N THR A 99 1.07 22.24 11.19
CA THR A 99 0.87 23.69 10.97
C THR A 99 1.86 24.58 11.72
N ASP A 100 2.59 24.04 12.68
CA ASP A 100 3.51 24.76 13.55
C ASP A 100 4.89 24.08 13.57
N ASP A 101 5.77 24.52 12.67
CA ASP A 101 7.17 24.15 12.60
C ASP A 101 8.09 25.25 13.16
N GLY A 102 7.57 26.11 14.06
CA GLY A 102 8.34 27.16 14.71
C GLY A 102 8.56 28.40 13.84
N GLY A 103 7.61 28.72 12.95
CA GLY A 103 7.74 29.84 12.01
C GLY A 103 8.41 29.48 10.69
N GLY A 104 8.52 28.19 10.38
CA GLY A 104 9.06 27.68 9.13
C GLY A 104 8.04 27.67 8.00
N PHE A 105 8.22 26.71 7.09
CA PHE A 105 7.40 26.57 5.89
C PHE A 105 5.94 26.27 6.24
N ARG A 106 5.68 25.34 7.17
CA ARG A 106 4.32 24.93 7.53
C ARG A 106 3.57 26.07 8.23
N SER A 107 4.24 26.77 9.14
CA SER A 107 3.68 27.96 9.80
C SER A 107 3.36 29.08 8.81
N HIS A 108 4.23 29.32 7.83
CA HIS A 108 4.00 30.33 6.79
C HIS A 108 2.78 29.98 5.92
N MET A 109 2.72 28.74 5.44
CA MET A 109 1.60 28.27 4.61
C MET A 109 0.27 28.24 5.38
N ALA A 110 0.31 28.02 6.69
CA ALA A 110 -0.87 28.09 7.56
C ALA A 110 -1.40 29.53 7.73
N GLN A 111 -0.57 30.54 7.51
CA GLN A 111 -0.93 31.96 7.68
C GLN A 111 -1.17 32.69 6.35
N ASN A 112 -0.66 32.15 5.23
CA ASN A 112 -0.73 32.79 3.92
C ASN A 112 -1.42 31.91 2.88
N ALA A 113 -2.70 32.22 2.61
CA ALA A 113 -3.52 31.49 1.65
C ALA A 113 -3.03 31.62 0.21
N ALA A 114 -2.48 32.76 -0.19
CA ALA A 114 -1.99 32.98 -1.56
C ALA A 114 -0.78 32.09 -1.86
N ASP A 115 0.15 31.98 -0.92
CA ASP A 115 1.34 31.16 -1.09
C ASP A 115 0.99 29.66 -1.02
N PHE A 116 0.08 29.27 -0.14
CA PHE A 116 -0.47 27.90 -0.13
C PHE A 116 -1.13 27.55 -1.47
N HIS A 117 -1.96 28.45 -2.00
CA HIS A 117 -2.62 28.25 -3.29
C HIS A 117 -1.62 28.13 -4.46
N SER A 118 -0.51 28.87 -4.41
CA SER A 118 0.56 28.78 -5.42
C SER A 118 1.20 27.38 -5.49
N LEU A 119 1.27 26.67 -4.35
CA LEU A 119 1.81 25.31 -4.25
C LEU A 119 0.89 24.26 -4.88
N LEU A 120 -0.41 24.51 -4.96
CA LEU A 120 -1.39 23.53 -5.45
C LEU A 120 -1.11 23.08 -6.90
N GLY A 121 -0.37 23.88 -7.69
CA GLY A 121 0.02 23.52 -9.07
C GLY A 121 0.70 22.17 -9.19
N MET A 122 1.55 21.81 -8.22
CA MET A 122 2.23 20.52 -8.16
C MET A 122 1.27 19.36 -7.85
N TYR A 123 0.28 19.59 -6.99
CA TYR A 123 -0.66 18.56 -6.54
C TYR A 123 -1.71 18.24 -7.61
N ARG A 124 -2.08 19.21 -8.46
CA ARG A 124 -3.02 19.05 -9.58
C ARG A 124 -2.59 17.99 -10.60
N ILE A 125 -1.30 17.66 -10.68
CA ILE A 125 -0.78 16.62 -11.59
C ILE A 125 -1.42 15.25 -11.28
N LYS A 126 -1.68 14.96 -10.00
CA LYS A 126 -2.26 13.69 -9.55
C LYS A 126 -3.80 13.76 -9.52
N PHE A 127 -4.41 14.26 -10.60
CA PHE A 127 -5.84 14.60 -10.70
C PHE A 127 -6.78 13.44 -10.33
N LEU A 128 -6.44 12.20 -10.69
CA LEU A 128 -7.28 11.03 -10.38
C LEU A 128 -7.51 10.88 -8.88
N TYR A 129 -6.50 11.17 -8.06
CA TYR A 129 -6.63 11.10 -6.62
C TYR A 129 -7.56 12.19 -6.08
N ALA A 130 -7.40 13.43 -6.56
CA ALA A 130 -8.26 14.54 -6.18
C ALA A 130 -9.74 14.27 -6.54
N GLU A 131 -10.00 13.70 -7.72
CA GLU A 131 -11.36 13.36 -8.17
C GLU A 131 -11.98 12.25 -7.31
N ILE A 132 -11.20 11.22 -6.95
CA ILE A 132 -11.64 10.17 -6.03
C ILE A 132 -12.02 10.79 -4.69
N LEU A 133 -11.17 11.67 -4.13
CA LEU A 133 -11.45 12.33 -2.86
C LEU A 133 -12.70 13.23 -2.93
N SER A 134 -12.85 14.01 -4.00
CA SER A 134 -14.02 14.86 -4.23
C SER A 134 -15.31 14.05 -4.25
N THR A 135 -15.32 12.95 -5.03
CA THR A 135 -16.49 12.07 -5.14
C THR A 135 -16.83 11.41 -3.80
N MET A 136 -15.82 10.94 -3.06
CA MET A 136 -16.03 10.27 -1.77
C MET A 136 -16.47 11.24 -0.67
N SER A 137 -16.03 12.50 -0.73
CA SER A 137 -16.39 13.54 0.24
C SER A 137 -17.89 13.89 0.23
N ALA A 138 -18.63 13.47 -0.80
CA ALA A 138 -20.09 13.59 -0.84
C ALA A 138 -20.82 12.66 0.15
N VAL A 139 -20.17 11.60 0.65
CA VAL A 139 -20.82 10.56 1.47
C VAL A 139 -20.08 10.24 2.77
N MET A 140 -18.87 10.76 2.97
CA MET A 140 -18.08 10.59 4.20
C MET A 140 -17.21 11.82 4.46
N SER A 141 -16.57 11.89 5.63
CA SER A 141 -15.65 13.02 5.87
C SER A 141 -14.44 12.94 4.91
N PRO A 142 -13.90 14.08 4.44
CA PRO A 142 -12.80 14.07 3.49
C PRO A 142 -11.54 13.36 4.03
N VAL A 143 -11.26 13.50 5.33
CA VAL A 143 -10.14 12.81 5.98
C VAL A 143 -10.37 11.29 6.04
N GLU A 144 -11.60 10.82 6.29
CA GLU A 144 -11.92 9.39 6.20
C GLU A 144 -11.81 8.87 4.76
N ALA A 145 -12.18 9.67 3.76
CA ALA A 145 -12.00 9.32 2.36
C ALA A 145 -10.52 9.07 2.04
N MET A 146 -9.62 9.93 2.48
CA MET A 146 -8.17 9.73 2.32
C MET A 146 -7.68 8.42 2.96
N ARG A 147 -8.15 8.11 4.18
CA ARG A 147 -7.82 6.86 4.88
C ARG A 147 -8.34 5.65 4.10
N LEU A 148 -9.58 5.71 3.62
CA LEU A 148 -10.20 4.63 2.87
C LEU A 148 -9.47 4.36 1.54
N VAL A 149 -9.04 5.41 0.83
CA VAL A 149 -8.22 5.25 -0.38
C VAL A 149 -6.89 4.58 -0.06
N SER A 150 -6.25 4.92 1.07
CA SER A 150 -5.00 4.30 1.50
C SER A 150 -5.20 2.80 1.81
N VAL A 151 -6.25 2.45 2.56
CA VAL A 151 -6.66 1.05 2.83
C VAL A 151 -6.93 0.29 1.54
N PHE A 152 -7.73 0.87 0.65
CA PHE A 152 -8.05 0.27 -0.64
C PHE A 152 -6.78 0.02 -1.47
N SER A 153 -5.84 0.97 -1.47
CA SER A 153 -4.57 0.85 -2.20
C SER A 153 -3.72 -0.30 -1.69
N VAL A 154 -3.63 -0.49 -0.37
CA VAL A 154 -2.92 -1.62 0.26
C VAL A 154 -3.55 -2.95 -0.16
N LEU A 155 -4.88 -3.06 -0.06
CA LEU A 155 -5.60 -4.27 -0.43
C LEU A 155 -5.47 -4.59 -1.92
N LEU A 156 -5.58 -3.58 -2.78
CA LEU A 156 -5.42 -3.72 -4.21
C LEU A 156 -4.00 -4.17 -4.57
N PHE A 157 -2.98 -3.53 -4.00
CA PHE A 157 -1.58 -3.90 -4.19
C PHE A 157 -1.33 -5.36 -3.78
N GLY A 158 -1.76 -5.74 -2.58
CA GLY A 158 -1.60 -7.10 -2.06
C GLY A 158 -2.34 -8.15 -2.87
N ALA A 159 -3.56 -7.85 -3.34
CA ALA A 159 -4.31 -8.74 -4.21
C ALA A 159 -3.61 -8.96 -5.55
N ILE A 160 -3.10 -7.90 -6.19
CA ILE A 160 -2.34 -7.99 -7.43
C ILE A 160 -1.05 -8.81 -7.23
N ALA A 161 -0.30 -8.54 -6.16
CA ALA A 161 0.90 -9.28 -5.84
C ALA A 161 0.63 -10.79 -5.64
N LEU A 162 -0.46 -11.15 -4.93
CA LEU A 162 -0.86 -12.55 -4.78
C LEU A 162 -1.31 -13.20 -6.09
N MET A 163 -2.07 -12.47 -6.92
CA MET A 163 -2.47 -12.96 -8.25
C MET A 163 -1.26 -13.24 -9.13
N TRP A 164 -0.26 -12.36 -9.08
CA TRP A 164 0.97 -12.52 -9.85
C TRP A 164 1.83 -13.68 -9.30
N LEU A 165 2.06 -13.77 -7.99
CA LEU A 165 2.77 -14.91 -7.42
C LEU A 165 2.08 -16.25 -7.72
N ARG A 166 0.75 -16.25 -7.81
CA ARG A 166 -0.03 -17.42 -8.22
C ARG A 166 0.17 -17.75 -9.70
N SER A 167 0.26 -16.77 -10.60
CA SER A 167 0.51 -17.04 -12.02
C SER A 167 1.85 -17.72 -12.25
N GLU A 168 2.86 -17.34 -11.46
CA GLU A 168 4.22 -17.89 -11.55
C GLU A 168 4.42 -19.19 -10.75
N GLY A 169 3.38 -19.70 -10.07
CA GLY A 169 3.54 -20.85 -9.17
C GLY A 169 4.45 -20.58 -7.96
N ALA A 170 4.68 -19.32 -7.64
CA ALA A 170 5.65 -18.84 -6.65
C ALA A 170 5.02 -18.47 -5.29
N LEU A 171 3.79 -18.92 -5.00
CA LEU A 171 3.08 -18.57 -3.76
C LEU A 171 3.84 -18.94 -2.48
N ALA A 172 4.68 -19.97 -2.51
CA ALA A 172 5.54 -20.33 -1.39
C ALA A 172 6.56 -19.23 -1.02
N LEU A 173 6.90 -18.36 -1.97
CA LEU A 173 7.82 -17.22 -1.79
C LEU A 173 7.11 -15.94 -1.35
N ALA A 174 5.78 -15.93 -1.20
CA ALA A 174 5.04 -14.75 -0.78
C ALA A 174 5.54 -14.12 0.54
N PRO A 175 5.99 -14.89 1.56
CA PRO A 175 6.61 -14.30 2.75
C PRO A 175 7.89 -13.49 2.46
N VAL A 176 8.66 -13.88 1.44
CA VAL A 176 9.85 -13.11 1.01
C VAL A 176 9.43 -11.77 0.43
N VAL A 177 8.37 -11.74 -0.37
CA VAL A 177 7.79 -10.48 -0.87
C VAL A 177 7.32 -9.62 0.30
N GLY A 178 6.64 -10.20 1.30
CA GLY A 178 6.27 -9.51 2.53
C GLY A 178 7.49 -8.90 3.25
N ALA A 179 8.59 -9.65 3.39
CA ALA A 179 9.82 -9.15 3.99
C ALA A 179 10.43 -7.97 3.19
N VAL A 180 10.42 -8.05 1.86
CA VAL A 180 10.87 -6.95 0.99
C VAL A 180 9.99 -5.70 1.19
N LEU A 181 8.67 -5.86 1.30
CA LEU A 181 7.76 -4.73 1.54
C LEU A 181 8.01 -4.09 2.92
N ILE A 182 8.30 -4.90 3.94
CA ILE A 182 8.68 -4.38 5.27
C ILE A 182 9.98 -3.57 5.18
N MET A 183 11.00 -4.07 4.48
CA MET A 183 12.27 -3.35 4.29
C MET A 183 12.13 -2.09 3.43
N ALA A 184 11.07 -2.00 2.63
CA ALA A 184 10.75 -0.86 1.77
C ALA A 184 9.80 0.16 2.45
N ASP A 185 9.60 0.06 3.78
CA ASP A 185 8.71 0.91 4.57
C ASP A 185 7.27 0.97 4.03
N PHE A 186 6.78 -0.13 3.44
CA PHE A 186 5.43 -0.21 2.91
C PHE A 186 4.35 0.10 3.96
N GLY A 187 4.61 -0.21 5.24
CA GLY A 187 3.72 0.10 6.35
C GLY A 187 3.60 1.61 6.63
N ASP A 188 4.66 2.38 6.47
CA ASP A 188 4.62 3.83 6.65
C ASP A 188 3.95 4.50 5.45
N ALA A 189 4.28 4.04 4.24
CA ALA A 189 3.57 4.45 3.03
C ALA A 189 2.06 4.15 3.10
N ALA A 190 1.67 3.04 3.74
CA ALA A 190 0.27 2.65 3.94
C ALA A 190 -0.50 3.59 4.87
N ARG A 191 0.18 4.15 5.87
CA ARG A 191 -0.43 5.05 6.85
C ARG A 191 -0.44 6.50 6.37
N ALA A 192 0.45 6.85 5.44
CA ALA A 192 0.49 8.17 4.81
C ALA A 192 -0.67 8.35 3.81
N SER A 193 -1.48 9.38 4.04
CA SER A 193 -2.60 9.79 3.17
C SER A 193 -2.10 10.47 1.89
N THR A 194 -1.46 9.69 1.03
CA THR A 194 -0.88 10.14 -0.26
C THR A 194 -1.35 9.22 -1.40
N PRO A 195 -1.32 9.69 -2.65
CA PRO A 195 -1.66 8.89 -3.83
C PRO A 195 -0.60 7.84 -4.22
N ASP A 196 0.54 7.78 -3.54
CA ASP A 196 1.70 7.04 -4.02
C ASP A 196 1.48 5.53 -4.01
N LEU A 197 0.77 5.00 -3.01
CA LEU A 197 0.39 3.60 -2.98
C LEU A 197 -0.68 3.23 -4.00
N LEU A 198 -1.66 4.12 -4.23
CA LEU A 198 -2.65 3.90 -5.29
C LEU A 198 -1.95 3.81 -6.64
N THR A 199 -1.02 4.73 -6.89
CA THR A 199 -0.19 4.75 -8.10
C THR A 199 0.63 3.46 -8.22
N SER A 200 1.27 3.03 -7.13
CA SER A 200 2.06 1.80 -7.10
C SER A 200 1.21 0.56 -7.40
N ALA A 201 0.00 0.48 -6.85
CA ALA A 201 -0.93 -0.62 -7.10
C ALA A 201 -1.39 -0.65 -8.58
N LEU A 202 -1.74 0.50 -9.15
CA LEU A 202 -2.13 0.62 -10.56
C LEU A 202 -0.97 0.27 -11.50
N LEU A 203 0.24 0.74 -11.21
CA LEU A 203 1.43 0.40 -11.99
C LEU A 203 1.77 -1.09 -11.91
N LEU A 204 1.71 -1.69 -10.72
CA LEU A 204 1.91 -3.13 -10.54
C LEU A 204 0.88 -3.94 -11.32
N GLY A 205 -0.40 -3.54 -11.26
CA GLY A 205 -1.49 -4.17 -12.00
C GLY A 205 -1.33 -4.04 -13.52
N GLY A 206 -0.96 -2.85 -14.00
CA GLY A 206 -0.67 -2.61 -15.41
C GLY A 206 0.51 -3.43 -15.92
N LEU A 207 1.58 -3.52 -15.13
CA LEU A 207 2.73 -4.35 -15.45
C LEU A 207 2.37 -5.84 -15.49
N TYR A 208 1.61 -6.33 -14.50
CA TYR A 208 1.11 -7.71 -14.47
C TYR A 208 0.27 -8.02 -15.72
N ALA A 209 -0.69 -7.15 -16.06
CA ALA A 209 -1.54 -7.31 -17.23
C ALA A 209 -0.73 -7.29 -18.54
N TYR A 210 0.27 -6.42 -18.65
CA TYR A 210 1.17 -6.33 -19.80
C TYR A 210 1.99 -7.61 -20.00
N VAL A 211 2.60 -8.13 -18.92
CA VAL A 211 3.39 -9.37 -18.96
C VAL A 211 2.50 -10.55 -19.37
N ARG A 212 1.32 -10.68 -18.77
CA ARG A 212 0.35 -11.75 -19.12
C ARG A 212 -0.13 -11.65 -20.57
N GLY A 213 -0.41 -10.44 -21.05
CA GLY A 213 -0.81 -10.23 -22.45
C GLY A 213 0.28 -10.66 -23.43
N ARG A 214 1.56 -10.42 -23.10
CA ARG A 214 2.70 -10.89 -23.90
C ARG A 214 2.87 -12.40 -23.88
N GLU A 215 2.72 -13.03 -22.73
CA GLU A 215 2.75 -14.49 -22.61
C GLU A 215 1.68 -15.14 -23.48
N VAL A 216 0.44 -14.63 -23.42
CA VAL A 216 -0.67 -15.14 -24.24
C VAL A 216 -0.42 -14.95 -25.74
N ALA A 217 0.22 -13.85 -26.15
CA ALA A 217 0.52 -13.59 -27.55
C ALA A 217 1.71 -14.40 -28.11
N THR A 218 2.53 -14.99 -27.24
CA THR A 218 3.75 -15.75 -27.62
C THR A 218 3.66 -17.26 -27.35
N ALA A 219 2.60 -17.71 -26.68
CA ALA A 219 2.25 -19.11 -26.47
C ALA A 219 1.50 -19.70 -27.68
#